data_AF-A0A2S5CVZ2-F1
#
_entry.id   AF-A0A2S5CVZ2-F1
#
_cell.length_a   1.000
_cell.length_b   1.000
_cell.length_c   1.000
_cell.angle_alpha   90.00
_cell.angle_beta   90.00
_cell.angle_gamma   90.00
#
_symmetry.space_group_name_H-M   'P 1'
#
loop_
_entity.id
_entity.type
_entity.pdbx_description
1 polymer ?
#
loop_
_entity_poly.entity_id
_entity_poly.type
_entity_poly.pdbx_seq_one_letter_code
_entity_poly.pdbx_strand_id
1 'polypeptide(L)'
;MNAQIQQYLKFIQFQGSLEPSIKLLGQLQTKHLHTIPYENLDVALKRDISFAIPDIFQKIIVQQRGGNCFELNILYSWLLRELGFSVTNRYAQFWRNTDDSTPIEEVPMHQLLLVQFDGIAYISDVGVGALAPCKPVPLIAHHEHREGNELYKIEWHDTYGWMLYEQTSHNWRLLYNFTDNGNDANFAPRLSQQKNKIAMIRTPTGRHTMFNNEFRIYEGQSLTTYTTHTDKEWLQALKRFFHISLT
;
A
#
# COMPACT_ATOMS: atom_id res chain seq x y z
N MET A 1 -16.70 -19.35 7.66
CA MET A 1 -15.89 -18.16 7.32
C MET A 1 -16.39 -16.98 8.14
N ASN A 2 -15.49 -16.26 8.81
CA ASN A 2 -15.79 -15.12 9.67
C ASN A 2 -16.55 -14.01 8.91
N ALA A 3 -17.57 -13.39 9.53
CA ALA A 3 -18.39 -12.34 8.91
C ALA A 3 -17.55 -11.12 8.48
N GLN A 4 -16.50 -10.77 9.23
CA GLN A 4 -15.59 -9.68 8.88
C GLN A 4 -14.79 -9.99 7.61
N ILE A 5 -14.35 -11.25 7.41
CA ILE A 5 -13.69 -11.69 6.18
C ILE A 5 -14.64 -11.50 4.99
N GLN A 6 -15.89 -11.96 5.11
CA GLN A 6 -16.89 -11.79 4.06
C GLN A 6 -17.13 -10.31 3.71
N GLN A 7 -17.21 -9.46 4.72
CA GLN A 7 -17.41 -8.02 4.53
C GLN A 7 -16.19 -7.37 3.85
N TYR A 8 -14.97 -7.75 4.24
CA TYR A 8 -13.75 -7.30 3.57
C TYR A 8 -13.75 -7.72 2.11
N LEU A 9 -13.92 -9.02 1.83
CA LEU A 9 -13.91 -9.57 0.46
C LEU A 9 -15.00 -8.92 -0.40
N LYS A 10 -16.18 -8.67 0.17
CA LYS A 10 -17.25 -7.93 -0.50
C LYS A 10 -16.85 -6.48 -0.80
N PHE A 11 -16.20 -5.81 0.15
CA PHE A 11 -15.76 -4.42 -0.02
C PHE A 11 -14.76 -4.30 -1.17
N ILE A 12 -13.73 -5.16 -1.21
CA ILE A 12 -12.76 -5.21 -2.33
C ILE A 12 -13.30 -5.89 -3.59
N GLN A 13 -14.60 -6.25 -3.62
CA GLN A 13 -15.27 -6.89 -4.75
C GLN A 13 -14.55 -8.17 -5.24
N PHE A 14 -14.03 -8.95 -4.30
CA PHE A 14 -13.43 -10.24 -4.58
C PHE A 14 -14.49 -11.34 -4.64
N GLN A 15 -14.43 -12.16 -5.69
CA GLN A 15 -15.22 -13.36 -5.87
C GLN A 15 -14.29 -14.44 -6.41
N GLY A 16 -14.35 -15.64 -5.85
CA GLY A 16 -13.51 -16.75 -6.30
C GLY A 16 -13.23 -17.75 -5.19
N SER A 17 -12.37 -18.72 -5.51
CA SER A 17 -11.84 -19.67 -4.54
C SER A 17 -10.99 -18.95 -3.50
N LEU A 18 -11.08 -19.40 -2.26
CA LEU A 18 -10.27 -18.91 -1.13
C LEU A 18 -9.16 -19.89 -0.74
N GLU A 19 -8.93 -20.92 -1.56
CA GLU A 19 -7.79 -21.81 -1.38
C GLU A 19 -6.47 -21.04 -1.53
N PRO A 20 -5.59 -21.05 -0.50
CA PRO A 20 -4.32 -20.37 -0.52
C PRO A 20 -3.50 -20.73 -1.77
N SER A 21 -3.17 -19.71 -2.55
CA SER A 21 -2.35 -19.82 -3.75
C SER A 21 -1.74 -18.47 -4.09
N ILE A 22 -0.65 -18.47 -4.85
CA ILE A 22 -0.07 -17.22 -5.41
C ILE A 22 -1.08 -16.49 -6.29
N LYS A 23 -1.92 -17.22 -7.01
CA LYS A 23 -3.02 -16.65 -7.79
C LYS A 23 -3.99 -15.89 -6.88
N LEU A 24 -4.45 -16.50 -5.78
CA LEU A 24 -5.32 -15.85 -4.81
C LEU A 24 -4.65 -14.61 -4.20
N LEU A 25 -3.40 -14.72 -3.74
CA LEU A 25 -2.64 -13.61 -3.16
C LEU A 25 -2.54 -12.43 -4.13
N GLY A 26 -2.22 -12.71 -5.39
CA GLY A 26 -2.20 -11.72 -6.47
C GLY A 26 -3.56 -11.06 -6.71
N GLN A 27 -4.64 -11.84 -6.74
CA GLN A 27 -5.99 -11.30 -6.94
C GLN A 27 -6.42 -10.42 -5.76
N LEU A 28 -6.14 -10.82 -4.51
CA LEU A 28 -6.47 -10.05 -3.32
C LEU A 28 -5.70 -8.72 -3.29
N GLN A 29 -4.39 -8.73 -3.55
CA GLN A 29 -3.57 -7.51 -3.60
C GLN A 29 -4.06 -6.55 -4.68
N THR A 30 -4.28 -7.04 -5.91
CA THR A 30 -4.82 -6.21 -7.01
C THR A 30 -6.17 -5.61 -6.65
N LYS A 31 -7.09 -6.40 -6.10
CA LYS A 31 -8.42 -5.93 -5.70
C LYS A 31 -8.36 -4.91 -4.57
N HIS A 32 -7.49 -5.12 -3.59
CA HIS A 32 -7.26 -4.16 -2.52
C HIS A 32 -6.78 -2.82 -3.08
N LEU A 33 -5.70 -2.82 -3.89
CA LEU A 33 -5.11 -1.60 -4.46
C LEU A 33 -6.08 -0.80 -5.35
N HIS A 34 -7.05 -1.47 -5.97
CA HIS A 34 -8.08 -0.84 -6.79
C HIS A 34 -9.29 -0.30 -6.02
N THR A 35 -9.44 -0.68 -4.75
CA THR A 35 -10.64 -0.35 -3.96
C THR A 35 -10.32 0.56 -2.79
N ILE A 36 -9.24 0.26 -2.08
CA ILE A 36 -8.89 0.90 -0.81
C ILE A 36 -7.76 1.90 -1.08
N PRO A 37 -7.99 3.21 -0.92
CA PRO A 37 -6.96 4.21 -1.16
C PRO A 37 -5.92 4.19 -0.03
N TYR A 38 -4.67 4.50 -0.39
CA TYR A 38 -3.73 5.05 0.57
C TYR A 38 -4.12 6.48 0.91
N GLU A 39 -4.06 6.85 2.18
CA GLU A 39 -4.23 8.22 2.63
C GLU A 39 -3.61 8.47 4.01
N ASN A 40 -3.19 9.70 4.26
CA ASN A 40 -2.60 10.12 5.54
C ASN A 40 -3.46 11.19 6.26
N LEU A 41 -4.76 11.26 5.97
CA LEU A 41 -5.61 12.38 6.37
C LEU A 41 -5.74 12.47 7.89
N ASP A 42 -5.82 11.36 8.61
CA ASP A 42 -5.87 11.41 10.08
C ASP A 42 -4.56 11.94 10.66
N VAL A 43 -3.40 11.61 10.06
CA VAL A 43 -2.10 12.21 10.43
C VAL A 43 -2.10 13.71 10.17
N ALA A 44 -2.43 14.13 8.95
CA ALA A 44 -2.38 15.53 8.54
C ALA A 44 -3.38 16.41 9.30
N LEU A 45 -4.54 15.84 9.68
CA LEU A 45 -5.57 16.50 10.47
C LEU A 45 -5.40 16.32 11.99
N LYS A 46 -4.28 15.71 12.44
CA LYS A 46 -3.97 15.48 13.86
C LYS A 46 -5.05 14.72 14.63
N ARG A 47 -5.66 13.73 13.97
CA ARG A 47 -6.58 12.77 14.57
C ARG A 47 -5.78 11.59 15.12
N ASP A 48 -6.28 10.98 16.19
CA ASP A 48 -5.66 9.79 16.78
C ASP A 48 -5.73 8.60 15.81
N ILE A 49 -4.70 7.76 15.86
CA ILE A 49 -4.58 6.56 15.03
C ILE A 49 -4.47 5.35 15.94
N SER A 50 -5.33 4.36 15.71
CA SER A 50 -5.25 3.05 16.35
C SER A 50 -4.71 2.02 15.37
N PHE A 51 -3.82 1.15 15.85
CA PHE A 51 -3.31 0.01 15.10
C PHE A 51 -3.99 -1.31 15.49
N ALA A 52 -5.04 -1.26 16.31
CA ALA A 52 -5.83 -2.44 16.64
C ALA A 52 -6.71 -2.83 15.44
N ILE A 53 -6.72 -4.12 15.08
CA ILE A 53 -7.49 -4.64 13.95
C ILE A 53 -8.97 -4.21 13.98
N PRO A 54 -9.71 -4.24 15.12
CA PRO A 54 -11.10 -3.80 15.15
C PRO A 54 -11.28 -2.34 14.73
N ASP A 55 -10.38 -1.46 15.16
CA ASP A 55 -10.44 -0.03 14.86
C ASP A 55 -10.08 0.25 13.40
N ILE A 56 -9.03 -0.41 12.90
CA ILE A 56 -8.63 -0.32 11.50
C ILE A 56 -9.76 -0.85 10.61
N PHE A 57 -10.38 -1.98 10.96
CA PHE A 57 -11.50 -2.56 10.22
C PHE A 57 -12.69 -1.60 10.20
N GLN A 58 -13.03 -1.00 11.34
CA GLN A 58 -14.11 -0.02 11.44
C GLN A 58 -13.85 1.18 10.53
N LYS A 59 -12.63 1.72 10.53
CA LYS A 59 -12.23 2.84 9.67
C LYS A 59 -12.28 2.45 8.19
N ILE A 60 -11.53 1.43 7.79
CA ILE A 60 -11.29 1.13 6.38
C ILE A 60 -12.51 0.46 5.74
N ILE A 61 -13.09 -0.55 6.39
CA ILE A 61 -14.13 -1.39 5.78
C ILE A 61 -15.53 -0.83 6.06
N VAL A 62 -15.81 -0.40 7.30
CA VAL A 62 -17.16 0.05 7.68
C VAL A 62 -17.40 1.51 7.27
N GLN A 63 -16.45 2.40 7.57
CA GLN A 63 -16.53 3.82 7.20
C GLN A 63 -16.04 4.10 5.77
N GLN A 64 -15.53 3.08 5.06
CA GLN A 64 -15.06 3.18 3.67
C GLN A 64 -13.99 4.27 3.49
N ARG A 65 -13.07 4.35 4.46
CA ARG A 65 -11.86 5.18 4.40
C ARG A 65 -10.71 4.41 3.75
N GLY A 66 -9.61 5.13 3.52
CA GLY A 66 -8.31 4.52 3.30
C GLY A 66 -7.54 4.38 4.61
N GLY A 67 -6.22 4.26 4.50
CA GLY A 67 -5.31 4.31 5.63
C GLY A 67 -3.86 4.55 5.20
N ASN A 68 -2.98 4.75 6.16
CA ASN A 68 -1.55 4.77 5.91
C ASN A 68 -1.00 3.35 5.71
N CYS A 69 0.29 3.22 5.38
CA CYS A 69 0.91 1.93 5.07
C CYS A 69 0.80 0.89 6.20
N PHE A 70 0.88 1.32 7.47
CA PHE A 70 0.71 0.45 8.63
C PHE A 70 -0.73 -0.03 8.74
N GLU A 71 -1.70 0.87 8.72
CA GLU A 71 -3.13 0.50 8.80
C GLU A 71 -3.52 -0.48 7.69
N LEU A 72 -3.11 -0.18 6.44
CA LEU A 72 -3.41 -1.01 5.28
C LEU A 72 -2.77 -2.39 5.37
N ASN A 73 -1.47 -2.47 5.63
CA ASN A 73 -0.78 -3.75 5.65
C ASN A 73 -1.08 -4.57 6.92
N ILE A 74 -1.38 -3.96 8.07
CA ILE A 74 -1.86 -4.67 9.28
C ILE A 74 -3.20 -5.34 8.99
N LEU A 75 -4.17 -4.58 8.43
CA LEU A 75 -5.48 -5.15 8.14
C LEU A 75 -5.41 -6.21 7.04
N TYR A 76 -4.57 -6.00 6.04
CA TYR A 76 -4.36 -6.97 4.98
C TYR A 76 -3.66 -8.24 5.49
N SER A 77 -2.67 -8.13 6.37
CA SER A 77 -2.02 -9.31 6.95
C SER A 77 -2.96 -10.12 7.84
N TRP A 78 -3.85 -9.46 8.59
CA TRP A 78 -4.94 -10.13 9.29
C TRP A 78 -5.81 -10.95 8.33
N LEU A 79 -6.30 -10.36 7.24
CA LEU A 79 -7.09 -11.08 6.24
C LEU A 79 -6.33 -12.31 5.69
N LEU A 80 -5.07 -12.12 5.29
CA LEU A 80 -4.28 -13.20 4.71
C LEU A 80 -4.06 -14.35 5.70
N ARG A 81 -3.77 -14.05 6.97
CA ARG A 81 -3.62 -15.07 8.03
C ARG A 81 -4.92 -15.83 8.27
N GLU A 82 -6.05 -15.13 8.30
CA GLU A 82 -7.38 -15.76 8.42
C GLU A 82 -7.73 -16.66 7.22
N LEU A 83 -7.17 -16.36 6.04
CA LEU A 83 -7.29 -17.20 4.84
C LEU A 83 -6.26 -18.34 4.81
N GLY A 84 -5.38 -18.47 5.82
CA GLY A 84 -4.41 -19.56 5.93
C GLY A 84 -3.05 -19.29 5.30
N PHE A 85 -2.74 -18.07 4.88
CA PHE A 85 -1.39 -17.72 4.44
C PHE A 85 -0.43 -17.57 5.62
N SER A 86 0.81 -18.00 5.43
CA SER A 86 1.91 -17.73 6.36
C SER A 86 2.48 -16.35 6.07
N VAL A 87 2.14 -15.36 6.92
CA VAL A 87 2.46 -13.95 6.70
C VAL A 87 3.26 -13.35 7.85
N THR A 88 4.32 -12.63 7.49
CA THR A 88 5.13 -11.84 8.41
C THR A 88 5.18 -10.38 7.97
N ASN A 89 4.86 -9.45 8.85
CA ASN A 89 4.98 -8.02 8.61
C ASN A 89 6.43 -7.59 8.84
N ARG A 90 6.97 -6.75 7.95
CA ARG A 90 8.33 -6.21 8.02
C ARG A 90 8.33 -4.70 7.94
N TYR A 91 9.24 -4.10 8.69
CA TYR A 91 9.58 -2.70 8.53
C TYR A 91 10.49 -2.52 7.32
N ALA A 92 10.30 -1.42 6.60
CA ALA A 92 11.08 -1.08 5.43
C ALA A 92 11.49 0.40 5.44
N GLN A 93 12.70 0.69 4.98
CA GLN A 93 13.13 2.05 4.70
C GLN A 93 12.63 2.45 3.32
N PHE A 94 11.86 3.52 3.23
CA PHE A 94 11.26 3.99 1.98
C PHE A 94 12.15 5.07 1.34
N TRP A 95 12.43 4.92 0.04
CA TRP A 95 13.36 5.76 -0.74
C TRP A 95 12.72 6.46 -1.93
N ARG A 96 11.44 6.19 -2.19
CA ARG A 96 10.78 6.81 -3.33
C ARG A 96 10.67 8.33 -3.11
N ASN A 97 11.15 9.10 -4.08
CA ASN A 97 11.23 10.57 -4.06
C ASN A 97 12.20 11.15 -3.01
N THR A 98 13.15 10.35 -2.52
CA THR A 98 14.32 10.87 -1.81
C THR A 98 15.42 11.22 -2.81
N ASP A 99 16.10 12.34 -2.58
CA ASP A 99 17.35 12.69 -3.23
C ASP A 99 18.50 12.68 -2.20
N ASP A 100 19.73 12.94 -2.66
CA ASP A 100 20.93 12.97 -1.80
C ASP A 100 20.84 14.02 -0.68
N SER A 101 19.91 14.99 -0.79
CA SER A 101 19.68 16.02 0.22
C SER A 101 18.61 15.64 1.25
N THR A 102 17.86 14.56 0.99
CA THR A 102 16.79 14.09 1.88
C THR A 102 17.39 13.33 3.06
N PRO A 103 17.20 13.79 4.30
CA PRO A 103 17.70 13.06 5.46
C PRO A 103 17.11 11.65 5.49
N ILE A 104 17.96 10.65 5.66
CA ILE A 104 17.50 9.28 5.87
C ILE A 104 16.79 9.27 7.22
N GLU A 105 15.53 8.83 7.23
CA GLU A 105 14.82 8.63 8.50
C GLU A 105 15.56 7.58 9.32
N GLU A 106 15.89 7.91 10.57
CA GLU A 106 16.59 7.01 11.49
C GLU A 106 15.77 5.76 11.84
N VAL A 107 14.46 5.83 11.63
CA VAL A 107 13.51 4.76 11.92
C VAL A 107 12.74 4.41 10.63
N PRO A 108 12.67 3.12 10.25
CA PRO A 108 11.85 2.69 9.12
C PRO A 108 10.38 3.10 9.26
N MET A 109 9.88 3.86 8.28
CA MET A 109 8.51 4.42 8.29
C MET A 109 7.56 3.73 7.29
N HIS A 110 7.95 2.58 6.74
CA HIS A 110 7.09 1.75 5.89
C HIS A 110 6.92 0.34 6.47
N GLN A 111 5.80 -0.29 6.16
CA GLN A 111 5.51 -1.69 6.47
C GLN A 111 5.21 -2.43 5.17
N LEU A 112 5.69 -3.66 5.02
CA LEU A 112 5.32 -4.59 3.94
C LEU A 112 5.05 -5.99 4.51
N LEU A 113 4.52 -6.90 3.70
CA LEU A 113 4.29 -8.29 4.09
C LEU A 113 5.20 -9.24 3.32
N LEU A 114 5.79 -10.19 4.04
CA LEU A 114 6.39 -11.39 3.47
C LEU A 114 5.43 -12.55 3.61
N VAL A 115 5.06 -13.16 2.49
CA VAL A 115 4.16 -14.32 2.44
C VAL A 115 4.96 -15.53 1.97
N GLN A 116 5.01 -16.59 2.77
CA GLN A 116 5.64 -17.85 2.40
C GLN A 116 4.65 -18.75 1.67
N PHE A 117 5.04 -19.25 0.49
CA PHE A 117 4.23 -20.19 -0.28
C PHE A 117 5.13 -21.06 -1.16
N ASP A 118 4.93 -22.38 -1.12
CA ASP A 118 5.71 -23.38 -1.88
C ASP A 118 7.24 -23.19 -1.79
N GLY A 119 7.75 -22.84 -0.61
CA GLY A 119 9.18 -22.66 -0.35
C GLY A 119 9.77 -21.34 -0.85
N ILE A 120 8.94 -20.42 -1.36
CA ILE A 120 9.36 -19.09 -1.83
C ILE A 120 8.69 -18.02 -0.98
N ALA A 121 9.46 -17.00 -0.59
CA ALA A 121 8.94 -15.80 0.02
C ALA A 121 8.50 -14.80 -1.04
N TYR A 122 7.36 -14.15 -0.83
CA TYR A 122 6.85 -13.10 -1.72
C TYR A 122 6.62 -11.81 -0.93
N ILE A 123 7.02 -10.68 -1.50
CA ILE A 123 6.62 -9.37 -1.01
C ILE A 123 5.20 -9.12 -1.49
N SER A 124 4.26 -8.95 -0.55
CA SER A 124 2.90 -8.50 -0.82
C SER A 124 2.66 -7.21 -0.05
N ASP A 125 2.28 -6.15 -0.76
CA ASP A 125 2.26 -4.81 -0.18
C ASP A 125 1.11 -3.99 -0.78
N VAL A 126 0.17 -3.61 0.09
CA VAL A 126 -0.96 -2.75 -0.26
C VAL A 126 -0.80 -1.33 0.30
N GLY A 127 0.30 -1.05 1.00
CA GLY A 127 0.54 0.16 1.78
C GLY A 127 1.32 1.27 1.05
N VAL A 128 1.99 0.97 -0.08
CA VAL A 128 2.66 2.00 -0.91
C VAL A 128 1.64 2.89 -1.63
N GLY A 129 0.39 2.42 -1.77
CA GLY A 129 -0.68 3.10 -2.50
C GLY A 129 -0.62 2.87 -4.00
N ALA A 130 -0.98 3.87 -4.80
CA ALA A 130 -1.20 3.70 -6.24
C ALA A 130 0.01 3.21 -7.05
N LEU A 131 1.19 3.25 -6.43
CA LEU A 131 2.47 2.97 -7.06
C LEU A 131 3.12 1.68 -6.53
N ALA A 132 2.40 0.90 -5.72
CA ALA A 132 2.79 -0.45 -5.31
C ALA A 132 2.88 -1.38 -6.54
N PRO A 133 3.72 -2.43 -6.51
CA PRO A 133 3.50 -3.60 -7.35
C PRO A 133 2.06 -4.09 -7.21
N CYS A 134 1.41 -4.41 -8.33
CA CYS A 134 -0.01 -4.76 -8.32
C CYS A 134 -0.26 -6.21 -7.86
N LYS A 135 0.78 -7.05 -7.93
CA LYS A 135 0.80 -8.42 -7.43
C LYS A 135 2.06 -8.68 -6.58
N PRO A 136 2.13 -9.84 -5.91
CA PRO A 136 3.28 -10.19 -5.09
C PRO A 136 4.55 -10.35 -5.93
N VAL A 137 5.64 -9.80 -5.42
CA VAL A 137 6.96 -9.90 -6.04
C VAL A 137 7.73 -11.04 -5.38
N PRO A 138 8.20 -12.06 -6.12
CA PRO A 138 8.98 -13.14 -5.54
C PRO A 138 10.34 -12.62 -5.04
N LEU A 139 10.75 -13.07 -3.86
CA LEU A 139 12.02 -12.71 -3.24
C LEU A 139 13.16 -13.56 -3.83
N ILE A 140 13.43 -13.35 -5.11
CA ILE A 140 14.47 -14.03 -5.87
C ILE A 140 15.44 -12.96 -6.39
N ALA A 141 16.68 -13.00 -5.90
CA ALA A 141 17.70 -12.04 -6.30
C ALA A 141 17.92 -12.08 -7.82
N HIS A 142 18.06 -10.90 -8.43
CA HIS A 142 18.28 -10.70 -9.86
C HIS A 142 17.14 -11.17 -10.78
N HIS A 143 15.99 -11.56 -10.22
CA HIS A 143 14.81 -11.88 -11.01
C HIS A 143 14.06 -10.59 -11.39
N GLU A 144 13.80 -10.42 -12.68
CA GLU A 144 12.92 -9.36 -13.18
C GLU A 144 11.46 -9.82 -13.13
N HIS A 145 10.66 -9.13 -12.34
CA HIS A 145 9.23 -9.39 -12.18
C HIS A 145 8.41 -8.40 -13.00
N ARG A 146 7.77 -8.89 -14.06
CA ARG A 146 6.97 -8.08 -14.98
C ARG A 146 5.48 -8.18 -14.68
N GLU A 147 4.83 -7.03 -14.54
CA GLU A 147 3.39 -6.89 -14.39
C GLU A 147 2.84 -5.92 -15.44
N GLY A 148 2.41 -6.47 -16.57
CA GLY A 148 2.04 -5.64 -17.72
C GLY A 148 3.23 -4.80 -18.18
N ASN A 149 3.09 -3.48 -18.11
CA ASN A 149 4.15 -2.54 -18.49
C ASN A 149 5.10 -2.19 -17.34
N GLU A 150 4.78 -2.59 -16.11
CA GLU A 150 5.61 -2.36 -14.94
C GLU A 150 6.63 -3.49 -14.80
N LEU A 151 7.85 -3.13 -14.41
CA LEU A 151 8.94 -4.07 -14.22
C LEU A 151 9.62 -3.77 -12.89
N TYR A 152 9.84 -4.81 -12.12
CA TYR A 152 10.46 -4.74 -10.80
C TYR A 152 11.64 -5.70 -10.76
N LYS A 153 12.62 -5.41 -9.90
CA LYS A 153 13.67 -6.36 -9.55
C LYS A 153 13.95 -6.32 -8.07
N ILE A 154 14.42 -7.44 -7.55
CA ILE A 154 14.90 -7.59 -6.19
C ILE A 154 16.40 -7.84 -6.22
N GLU A 155 17.13 -7.11 -5.38
CA GLU A 155 18.56 -7.31 -5.17
C GLU A 155 18.85 -7.49 -3.68
N TRP A 156 19.92 -8.22 -3.37
CA TRP A 156 20.43 -8.35 -2.01
C TRP A 156 21.60 -7.40 -1.80
N HIS A 157 21.65 -6.76 -0.64
CA HIS A 157 22.75 -5.93 -0.19
C HIS A 157 23.12 -6.28 1.25
N ASP A 158 24.40 -6.48 1.54
CA ASP A 158 24.85 -6.99 2.85
C ASP A 158 24.46 -6.09 4.03
N THR A 159 24.56 -4.76 3.87
CA THR A 159 24.15 -3.79 4.90
C THR A 159 22.65 -3.54 4.98
N TYR A 160 21.96 -3.46 3.83
CA TYR A 160 20.59 -2.94 3.75
C TYR A 160 19.53 -4.04 3.56
N GLY A 161 19.95 -5.29 3.40
CA GLY A 161 19.07 -6.44 3.15
C GLY A 161 18.52 -6.45 1.72
N TRP A 162 17.24 -6.81 1.60
CA TRP A 162 16.54 -6.88 0.33
C TRP A 162 16.14 -5.49 -0.16
N MET A 163 16.39 -5.23 -1.45
CA MET A 163 16.14 -3.96 -2.10
C MET A 163 15.17 -4.16 -3.27
N LEU A 164 14.00 -3.51 -3.21
CA LEU A 164 13.01 -3.55 -4.28
C LEU A 164 13.17 -2.32 -5.18
N TYR A 165 13.40 -2.57 -6.46
CA TYR A 165 13.50 -1.54 -7.49
C TYR A 165 12.29 -1.59 -8.43
N GLU A 166 11.86 -0.42 -8.90
CA GLU A 166 10.95 -0.28 -10.03
C GLU A 166 11.70 0.29 -11.24
N GLN A 167 11.37 -0.20 -12.44
CA GLN A 167 11.87 0.34 -13.68
C GLN A 167 11.13 1.65 -13.99
N THR A 168 11.90 2.73 -14.14
CA THR A 168 11.44 3.98 -14.77
C THR A 168 11.86 3.98 -16.24
N SER A 169 11.47 5.00 -17.02
CA SER A 169 11.71 5.04 -18.47
C SER A 169 13.14 4.65 -18.86
N HIS A 170 14.16 5.08 -18.11
CA HIS A 170 15.57 4.86 -18.47
C HIS A 170 16.43 4.33 -17.31
N ASN A 171 15.91 4.22 -16.09
CA ASN A 171 16.69 3.86 -14.90
C ASN A 171 15.91 2.97 -13.94
N TRP A 172 16.62 2.22 -13.10
CA TRP A 172 16.04 1.58 -11.92
C TRP A 172 15.94 2.59 -10.77
N ARG A 173 14.77 2.69 -10.15
CA ARG A 173 14.56 3.51 -8.95
C ARG A 173 14.31 2.59 -7.75
N LEU A 174 15.05 2.81 -6.67
CA LEU A 174 14.84 2.12 -5.41
C LEU A 174 13.50 2.57 -4.80
N LEU A 175 12.62 1.63 -4.49
CA LEU A 175 11.37 1.89 -3.77
C LEU A 175 11.59 1.86 -2.27
N TYR A 176 12.06 0.72 -1.78
CA TYR A 176 12.39 0.51 -0.38
C TYR A 176 13.42 -0.61 -0.21
N ASN A 177 14.05 -0.63 0.96
CA ASN A 177 14.78 -1.79 1.43
C ASN A 177 14.21 -2.31 2.75
N PHE A 178 14.47 -3.57 3.07
CA PHE A 178 14.11 -4.18 4.35
C PHE A 178 15.04 -5.34 4.67
N THR A 179 15.15 -5.66 5.95
CA THR A 179 15.78 -6.90 6.42
C THR A 179 14.70 -7.88 6.84
N ASP A 180 14.96 -9.18 6.68
CA ASP A 180 14.07 -10.23 7.20
C ASP A 180 14.38 -10.61 8.66
N ASN A 181 15.13 -9.74 9.34
CA ASN A 181 15.57 -9.94 10.71
C ASN A 181 14.83 -8.97 11.62
N GLY A 182 13.98 -9.46 12.52
CA GLY A 182 13.32 -8.62 13.52
C GLY A 182 11.92 -9.06 13.91
N ASN A 183 11.33 -8.27 14.81
CA ASN A 183 9.96 -8.47 15.29
C ASN A 183 8.93 -8.16 14.19
N ASP A 184 7.75 -8.77 14.33
CA ASP A 184 6.61 -8.53 13.45
C ASP A 184 6.17 -7.05 13.51
N ALA A 185 6.17 -6.38 12.36
CA ALA A 185 5.83 -4.95 12.26
C ALA A 185 4.31 -4.75 12.36
N ASN A 186 3.77 -4.75 13.58
CA ASN A 186 2.34 -4.65 13.86
C ASN A 186 1.89 -3.26 14.37
N PHE A 187 2.78 -2.27 14.37
CA PHE A 187 2.46 -0.89 14.75
C PHE A 187 3.45 0.07 14.08
N ALA A 188 3.11 1.36 13.99
CA ALA A 188 4.06 2.38 13.56
C ALA A 188 5.03 2.72 14.72
N PRO A 189 6.36 2.67 14.52
CA PRO A 189 7.32 3.00 15.59
C PRO A 189 7.23 4.47 16.02
N ARG A 190 6.84 5.33 15.07
CA ARG A 190 6.53 6.74 15.29
C ARG A 190 5.40 7.12 14.34
N LEU A 191 4.51 8.02 14.75
CA LEU A 191 3.58 8.65 13.82
C LEU A 191 4.33 9.72 13.01
N SER A 192 4.12 9.71 11.70
CA SER A 192 4.68 10.75 10.83
C SER A 192 4.15 12.12 11.23
N GLN A 193 4.97 13.17 11.11
CA GLN A 193 4.52 14.56 11.29
C GLN A 193 4.15 15.22 9.95
N GLN A 194 3.79 14.40 8.95
CA GLN A 194 3.36 14.87 7.63
C GLN A 194 2.19 15.83 7.75
N LYS A 195 2.44 17.11 7.45
CA LYS A 195 1.41 18.16 7.44
C LYS A 195 0.63 18.19 6.12
N ASN A 196 1.23 17.68 5.05
CA ASN A 196 0.58 17.63 3.74
C ASN A 196 -0.45 16.52 3.70
N LYS A 197 -1.64 16.83 3.17
CA LYS A 197 -2.70 15.86 2.93
C LYS A 197 -2.36 15.08 1.66
N ILE A 198 -2.31 13.77 1.74
CA ILE A 198 -1.94 12.87 0.65
C ILE A 198 -3.00 11.78 0.54
N ALA A 199 -3.43 11.48 -0.69
CA ALA A 199 -4.23 10.31 -1.00
C ALA A 199 -3.80 9.73 -2.35
N MET A 200 -3.81 8.41 -2.49
CA MET A 200 -3.44 7.71 -3.72
C MET A 200 -4.31 6.47 -3.89
N ILE A 201 -4.81 6.24 -5.10
CA ILE A 201 -5.49 4.98 -5.44
C ILE A 201 -5.07 4.54 -6.83
N ARG A 202 -4.83 3.23 -7.00
CA ARG A 202 -4.60 2.64 -8.32
C ARG A 202 -5.95 2.40 -8.98
N THR A 203 -6.07 2.63 -10.27
CA THR A 203 -7.27 2.29 -11.05
C THR A 203 -6.90 1.25 -12.11
N PRO A 204 -7.89 0.53 -12.69
CA PRO A 204 -7.61 -0.45 -13.74
C PRO A 204 -6.87 0.14 -14.95
N THR A 205 -6.98 1.44 -15.19
CA THR A 205 -6.40 2.14 -16.35
C THR A 205 -5.32 3.15 -15.96
N GLY A 206 -4.98 3.29 -14.68
CA GLY A 206 -4.00 4.27 -14.23
C GLY A 206 -4.01 4.46 -12.72
N ARG A 207 -4.11 5.71 -12.27
CA ARG A 207 -4.08 6.07 -10.84
C ARG A 207 -4.58 7.47 -10.59
N HIS A 208 -5.06 7.71 -9.37
CA HIS A 208 -5.29 9.07 -8.87
C HIS A 208 -4.34 9.37 -7.73
N THR A 209 -3.85 10.60 -7.67
CA THR A 209 -3.04 11.10 -6.57
C THR A 209 -3.55 12.46 -6.15
N MET A 210 -3.56 12.73 -4.85
CA MET A 210 -3.90 14.02 -4.28
C MET A 210 -2.74 14.48 -3.42
N PHE A 211 -2.36 15.75 -3.60
CA PHE A 211 -1.44 16.44 -2.72
C PHE A 211 -2.07 17.78 -2.31
N ASN A 212 -2.40 17.91 -1.04
CA ASN A 212 -3.16 19.01 -0.47
C ASN A 212 -4.49 19.23 -1.22
N ASN A 213 -4.56 20.27 -2.05
CA ASN A 213 -5.74 20.67 -2.81
C ASN A 213 -5.65 20.33 -4.31
N GLU A 214 -4.54 19.73 -4.75
CA GLU A 214 -4.33 19.33 -6.14
C GLU A 214 -4.60 17.83 -6.31
N PHE A 215 -5.53 17.51 -7.21
CA PHE A 215 -5.90 16.16 -7.60
C PHE A 215 -5.38 15.90 -9.00
N ARG A 216 -4.61 14.83 -9.19
CA ARG A 216 -4.07 14.40 -10.47
C ARG A 216 -4.66 13.04 -10.83
N ILE A 217 -5.34 12.98 -11.97
CA ILE A 217 -6.06 11.82 -12.48
C ILE A 217 -5.30 11.33 -13.70
N TYR A 218 -4.64 10.18 -13.56
CA TYR A 218 -3.89 9.52 -14.63
C TYR A 218 -4.75 8.38 -15.19
N GLU A 219 -5.11 8.47 -16.47
CA GLU A 219 -5.87 7.44 -17.19
C GLU A 219 -5.19 7.16 -18.54
N GLY A 220 -4.61 5.96 -18.69
CA GLY A 220 -3.78 5.64 -19.85
C GLY A 220 -2.61 6.60 -19.99
N GLN A 221 -2.59 7.38 -21.08
CA GLN A 221 -1.57 8.41 -21.33
C GLN A 221 -2.03 9.82 -20.93
N SER A 222 -3.28 9.98 -20.49
CA SER A 222 -3.85 11.27 -20.14
C SER A 222 -3.62 11.61 -18.68
N LEU A 223 -3.33 12.88 -18.41
CA LEU A 223 -3.29 13.47 -17.08
C LEU A 223 -4.27 14.63 -17.02
N THR A 224 -5.24 14.56 -16.11
CA THR A 224 -6.11 15.68 -15.75
C THR A 224 -5.78 16.16 -14.36
N THR A 225 -5.57 17.48 -14.21
CA THR A 225 -5.37 18.12 -12.90
C THR A 225 -6.61 18.89 -12.50
N TYR A 226 -7.06 18.69 -11.27
CA TYR A 226 -8.18 19.40 -10.66
C TYR A 226 -7.74 20.01 -9.32
N THR A 227 -7.81 21.33 -9.22
CA THR A 227 -7.41 22.06 -8.00
C THR A 227 -8.66 22.57 -7.30
N THR A 228 -8.79 22.25 -6.01
CA THR A 228 -9.91 22.69 -5.18
C THR A 228 -9.58 23.99 -4.46
N HIS A 229 -10.58 24.85 -4.28
CA HIS A 229 -10.44 26.15 -3.63
C HIS A 229 -11.25 26.25 -2.33
N THR A 230 -12.18 25.32 -2.10
CA THR A 230 -12.95 25.24 -0.85
C THR A 230 -12.92 23.84 -0.24
N ASP A 231 -13.18 23.74 1.07
CA ASP A 231 -13.29 22.45 1.75
C ASP A 231 -14.42 21.58 1.19
N LYS A 232 -15.52 22.20 0.75
CA LYS A 232 -16.64 21.49 0.12
C LYS A 232 -16.21 20.83 -1.18
N GLU A 233 -15.51 21.55 -2.05
CA GLU A 233 -14.94 21.00 -3.29
C GLU A 233 -13.95 19.89 -2.98
N TRP A 234 -13.10 20.08 -1.97
CA TRP A 234 -12.10 19.10 -1.55
C TRP A 234 -12.73 17.79 -1.07
N LEU A 235 -13.77 17.85 -0.23
CA LEU A 235 -14.51 16.68 0.23
C LEU A 235 -15.26 15.98 -0.93
N GLN A 236 -15.84 16.75 -1.86
CA GLN A 236 -16.48 16.19 -3.04
C GLN A 236 -15.47 15.49 -3.97
N ALA A 237 -14.29 16.08 -4.16
CA ALA A 237 -13.21 15.50 -4.96
C ALA A 237 -12.65 14.23 -4.32
N LEU A 238 -12.45 14.20 -3.00
CA LEU A 238 -12.08 13.00 -2.26
C LEU A 238 -13.08 11.86 -2.49
N LYS A 239 -14.37 12.14 -2.30
CA LYS A 239 -15.42 11.13 -2.50
C LYS A 239 -15.49 10.65 -3.95
N ARG A 240 -15.32 11.56 -4.90
CA ARG A 240 -15.38 11.24 -6.34
C ARG A 240 -14.20 10.40 -6.80
N PHE A 241 -12.98 10.80 -6.46
CA PHE A 241 -11.76 10.24 -7.04
C PHE A 241 -11.10 9.16 -6.19
N PHE A 242 -11.38 9.12 -4.88
CA PHE A 242 -10.78 8.14 -3.96
C PHE A 242 -11.82 7.35 -3.17
N HIS A 243 -13.12 7.64 -3.35
CA HIS A 243 -14.22 7.03 -2.58
C HIS A 243 -14.16 7.31 -1.07
N ILE A 244 -13.35 8.30 -0.65
CA ILE A 244 -13.18 8.68 0.75
C ILE A 244 -14.30 9.62 1.17
N SER A 245 -14.99 9.27 2.27
CA SER A 245 -15.88 10.19 2.98
C SER A 245 -15.31 10.51 4.36
N LEU A 246 -15.07 11.78 4.65
CA LEU A 246 -14.77 12.24 6.00
C LEU A 246 -16.08 12.64 6.67
N THR A 247 -16.47 11.91 7.70
CA THR A 247 -17.53 12.31 8.63
C THR A 247 -16.98 13.24 9.70
#